data_AF-A0A7S3GSL1-F1
#
_entry.id   AF-A0A7S3GSL1-F1
#
_cell.length_a   1.000
_cell.length_b   1.000
_cell.length_c   1.000
_cell.angle_alpha   90.00
_cell.angle_beta   90.00
_cell.angle_gamma   90.00
#
_symmetry.space_group_name_H-M   'P 1'
#
loop_
_entity.id
_entity.type
_entity.pdbx_description
1 polymer ?
#
loop_
_entity_poly.entity_id
_entity_poly.type
_entity_poly.pdbx_seq_one_letter_code
_entity_poly.pdbx_strand_id
1 'polypeptide(L)'
;LRQHEREVLNMVEPAKDVDCFHPANFGRLALGEPTFLPATPAGVVRLLQHYGVETKGKRCVIVGKSNIVGKPLGLMLARENGPAATVTFCDQHTENLFEITRQADILVVAAGRH
;
A
#
# COMPACT_ATOMS: atom_id res chain seq x y z
N LEU A 1 -23.86 7.70 2.30
CA LEU A 1 -22.48 7.95 2.80
C LEU A 1 -21.40 7.58 1.79
N ARG A 2 -21.39 6.38 1.17
CA ARG A 2 -20.31 5.98 0.22
C ARG A 2 -20.33 6.65 -1.17
N GLN A 3 -21.43 7.26 -1.60
CA GLN A 3 -21.59 7.71 -2.99
C GLN A 3 -20.76 8.95 -3.37
N HIS A 4 -20.36 9.79 -2.41
CA HIS A 4 -19.63 11.03 -2.65
C HIS A 4 -18.22 11.06 -2.04
N GLU A 5 -17.77 9.96 -1.45
CA GLU A 5 -16.48 9.90 -0.74
C GLU A 5 -15.32 10.33 -1.63
N ARG A 6 -15.30 9.86 -2.89
CA ARG A 6 -14.26 10.23 -3.86
C ARG A 6 -14.31 11.70 -4.25
N GLU A 7 -15.51 12.26 -4.42
CA GLU A 7 -15.68 13.67 -4.79
C GLU A 7 -15.17 14.57 -3.68
N VAL A 8 -15.52 14.27 -2.42
CA VAL A 8 -15.04 15.01 -1.25
C VAL A 8 -13.52 14.93 -1.10
N LEU A 9 -12.93 13.74 -1.24
CA LEU A 9 -11.47 13.57 -1.18
C LEU A 9 -10.74 14.35 -2.29
N ASN A 10 -11.33 14.42 -3.49
CA ASN A 10 -10.75 15.16 -4.61
C ASN A 10 -10.88 16.68 -4.46
N MET A 11 -11.75 17.19 -3.58
CA MET A 11 -11.84 18.63 -3.28
C MET A 11 -10.69 19.12 -2.39
N VAL A 12 -9.99 18.22 -1.70
CA VAL A 12 -8.81 18.58 -0.91
C VAL A 12 -7.68 18.95 -1.85
N GLU A 13 -7.16 20.17 -1.75
CA GLU A 13 -6.00 20.59 -2.53
C GLU A 13 -4.83 19.61 -2.34
N PRO A 14 -4.12 19.21 -3.42
CA PRO A 14 -3.00 18.27 -3.31
C PRO A 14 -1.92 18.70 -2.31
N ALA A 15 -1.71 20.01 -2.13
CA ALA A 15 -0.74 20.56 -1.18
C ALA A 15 -1.16 20.41 0.29
N LYS A 16 -2.44 20.10 0.55
CA LYS A 16 -3.02 19.90 1.89
C LYS A 16 -3.44 18.44 2.14
N ASP A 17 -3.37 17.58 1.13
CA ASP A 17 -3.69 16.16 1.22
C ASP A 17 -2.55 15.38 1.87
N VAL A 18 -2.47 15.47 3.20
CA VAL A 18 -1.46 14.79 4.02
C VAL A 18 -1.60 13.27 4.02
N ASP A 19 -2.76 12.75 3.62
CA ASP A 19 -3.06 11.32 3.54
C ASP A 19 -2.83 10.72 2.14
N CYS A 20 -2.40 11.52 1.16
CA CYS A 20 -2.07 11.06 -0.19
C CYS A 20 -3.24 10.34 -0.91
N PHE A 21 -4.49 10.76 -0.66
CA PHE A 21 -5.66 10.19 -1.32
C PHE A 21 -6.06 10.93 -2.59
N HIS A 22 -5.58 12.17 -2.76
CA HIS A 22 -5.79 12.93 -3.96
C HIS A 22 -5.06 12.24 -5.14
N PRO A 23 -5.71 12.02 -6.30
CA PRO A 23 -5.13 11.30 -7.43
C PRO A 23 -3.76 11.82 -7.88
N ALA A 24 -3.55 13.14 -7.83
CA ALA A 24 -2.25 13.76 -8.12
C ALA A 24 -1.12 13.27 -7.17
N ASN A 25 -1.38 13.20 -5.87
CA ASN A 25 -0.41 12.71 -4.89
C ASN A 25 -0.22 11.20 -5.02
N PHE A 26 -1.30 10.44 -5.22
CA PHE A 26 -1.21 9.01 -5.48
C PHE A 26 -0.40 8.69 -6.75
N GLY A 27 -0.55 9.50 -7.81
CA GLY A 27 0.26 9.41 -9.03
C GLY A 27 1.75 9.64 -8.76
N ARG A 28 2.09 10.70 -8.01
CA ARG A 28 3.46 10.97 -7.56
C ARG A 28 4.02 9.81 -6.73
N LEU A 29 3.23 9.27 -5.80
CA LEU A 29 3.60 8.09 -5.01
C LEU A 29 3.97 6.90 -5.91
N ALA A 30 3.13 6.61 -6.91
CA ALA A 30 3.35 5.52 -7.86
C ALA A 30 4.59 5.72 -8.74
N LEU A 31 4.88 6.96 -9.14
CA LEU A 31 6.06 7.32 -9.92
C LEU A 31 7.35 7.40 -9.08
N GLY A 32 7.26 7.31 -7.75
CA GLY A 32 8.41 7.50 -6.88
C GLY A 32 8.78 8.96 -6.63
N GLU A 33 7.92 9.91 -7.03
CA GLU A 33 8.13 11.34 -6.89
C GLU A 33 7.85 11.83 -5.45
N PRO A 34 8.42 12.99 -5.04
CA PRO A 34 8.13 13.60 -3.75
C PRO A 34 6.64 13.95 -3.60
N THR A 35 6.02 13.48 -2.52
CA THR A 35 4.64 13.78 -2.12
C THR A 35 4.42 13.41 -0.65
N PHE A 36 3.25 13.71 -0.10
CA PHE A 36 2.80 13.13 1.17
C PHE A 36 2.66 11.62 1.04
N LEU A 37 2.88 10.90 2.15
CA LEU A 37 2.76 9.45 2.16
C LEU A 37 1.49 9.05 2.91
N PRO A 38 0.72 8.07 2.41
CA PRO A 38 -0.49 7.64 3.09
C PRO A 38 -0.13 7.05 4.45
N ALA A 39 -0.83 7.51 5.50
CA ALA A 39 -0.43 7.31 6.90
C ALA A 39 -0.22 5.83 7.25
N THR A 40 -1.19 4.97 6.95
CA THR A 40 -1.11 3.53 7.27
C THR A 40 0.01 2.81 6.51
N PRO A 41 0.10 2.91 5.16
CA PRO A 41 1.25 2.37 4.42
C PRO A 41 2.61 2.86 4.92
N ALA A 42 2.74 4.16 5.17
CA ALA A 42 3.99 4.76 5.67
C ALA A 42 4.36 4.22 7.06
N GLY A 43 3.36 4.10 7.95
CA GLY A 43 3.53 3.49 9.26
C GLY A 43 4.05 2.05 9.18
N VAL A 44 3.48 1.23 8.29
CA VAL A 44 3.94 -0.17 8.10
C VAL A 44 5.40 -0.21 7.62
N VAL A 45 5.77 0.58 6.60
CA VAL A 45 7.16 0.63 6.11
C VAL A 45 8.10 1.12 7.22
N ARG A 46 7.68 2.10 8.02
CA ARG A 46 8.48 2.61 9.14
C ARG A 46 8.68 1.56 10.23
N LEU A 47 7.66 0.76 10.54
CA LEU A 47 7.77 -0.34 11.49
C LEU A 47 8.76 -1.41 11.01
N LEU A 48 8.68 -1.83 9.74
CA LEU A 48 9.63 -2.78 9.17
C LEU A 48 11.08 -2.28 9.30
N GLN A 49 11.32 -1.00 9.00
CA GLN A 49 12.62 -0.38 9.17
C GLN A 49 13.06 -0.32 10.65
N HIS A 50 12.16 0.08 11.54
CA HIS A 50 12.46 0.21 12.97
C HIS A 50 12.89 -1.12 13.59
N TYR A 51 12.23 -2.20 13.20
CA TYR A 51 12.55 -3.55 13.67
C TYR A 51 13.64 -4.26 12.86
N GLY A 52 14.25 -3.59 11.88
CA GLY A 52 15.32 -4.17 11.06
C GLY A 52 14.87 -5.35 10.19
N VAL A 53 13.60 -5.40 9.81
CA VAL A 53 13.07 -6.46 8.94
C VAL A 53 13.64 -6.28 7.53
N GLU A 54 14.39 -7.27 7.05
CA GLU A 54 14.90 -7.27 5.69
C GLU A 54 13.75 -7.41 4.69
N THR A 55 13.59 -6.44 3.79
CA THR A 55 12.53 -6.44 2.77
C THR A 55 13.04 -6.68 1.36
N LYS A 56 14.32 -6.37 1.09
CA LYS A 56 14.90 -6.41 -0.26
C LYS A 56 14.86 -7.83 -0.80
N GLY A 57 14.27 -8.00 -1.98
CA GLY A 57 14.10 -9.30 -2.64
C GLY A 57 13.10 -10.25 -1.97
N LYS A 58 12.52 -9.89 -0.82
CA LYS A 58 11.51 -10.72 -0.14
C LYS A 58 10.18 -10.71 -0.90
N ARG A 59 9.45 -11.81 -0.82
CA ARG A 59 8.08 -11.92 -1.33
C ARG A 59 7.11 -11.35 -0.31
N CYS A 60 6.61 -10.14 -0.59
CA CYS A 60 5.53 -9.53 0.16
C CYS A 60 4.18 -9.87 -0.49
N VAL A 61 3.30 -10.52 0.26
CA VAL A 61 1.92 -10.80 -0.17
C VAL A 61 0.98 -9.88 0.59
N ILE A 62 0.16 -9.13 -0.13
CA ILE A 62 -0.82 -8.19 0.42
C ILE A 62 -2.22 -8.69 0.10
N VAL A 63 -2.97 -9.10 1.12
CA VAL A 63 -4.38 -9.51 1.00
C VAL A 63 -5.26 -8.28 1.21
N GLY A 64 -5.77 -7.71 0.11
CA GLY A 64 -6.54 -6.48 0.08
C GLY A 64 -5.85 -5.42 -0.77
N LYS A 65 -6.55 -4.92 -1.81
CA LYS A 65 -6.01 -3.97 -2.80
C LYS A 65 -6.77 -2.64 -2.82
N SER A 66 -7.19 -2.16 -1.65
CA SER A 66 -7.85 -0.85 -1.52
C SER A 66 -6.93 0.29 -1.97
N ASN A 67 -7.52 1.41 -2.38
CA ASN A 67 -6.76 2.60 -2.78
C ASN A 67 -6.18 3.37 -1.58
N ILE A 68 -6.59 3.04 -0.34
CA ILE A 68 -6.18 3.73 0.89
C ILE A 68 -5.06 2.99 1.64
N VAL A 69 -4.97 1.65 1.53
CA VAL A 69 -3.98 0.85 2.26
C VAL A 69 -3.23 -0.09 1.34
N GLY A 70 -3.94 -1.03 0.70
CA GLY A 70 -3.31 -2.15 -0.02
C GLY A 70 -2.37 -1.70 -1.14
N LYS A 71 -2.92 -1.04 -2.15
CA LYS A 71 -2.14 -0.55 -3.31
C LYS A 71 -1.01 0.40 -2.91
N PRO A 72 -1.24 1.46 -2.10
CA PRO A 72 -0.14 2.37 -1.75
C PRO A 72 0.97 1.66 -0.96
N LEU A 73 0.64 0.74 -0.06
CA LEU A 73 1.66 -0.05 0.64
C LEU A 73 2.48 -0.91 -0.31
N GLY A 74 1.83 -1.60 -1.26
CA GLY A 74 2.55 -2.39 -2.25
C GLY A 74 3.46 -1.54 -3.14
N LEU A 75 3.03 -0.35 -3.55
CA LEU A 75 3.87 0.60 -4.28
C LEU A 75 5.10 1.01 -3.46
N MET A 76 4.92 1.34 -2.18
CA MET A 76 6.03 1.72 -1.30
C MET A 76 7.00 0.56 -1.06
N LEU A 77 6.51 -0.67 -0.89
CA LEU A 77 7.35 -1.85 -0.70
C LEU A 77 8.09 -2.28 -1.97
N ALA A 78 7.52 -2.05 -3.15
CA ALA A 78 8.15 -2.39 -4.42
C ALA A 78 9.22 -1.38 -4.88
N ARG A 79 9.34 -0.21 -4.24
CA ARG A 79 10.32 0.82 -4.64
C ARG A 79 11.75 0.28 -4.61
N GLU A 80 12.44 0.37 -5.74
CA GLU A 80 13.82 -0.10 -5.93
C GLU A 80 14.82 0.66 -5.03
N ASN A 81 14.70 1.98 -4.96
CA ASN A 81 15.52 2.85 -4.09
C ASN A 81 15.05 2.83 -2.62
N GLY A 82 14.58 1.68 -2.14
CA GLY A 82 13.91 1.55 -0.84
C GLY A 82 13.72 0.08 -0.44
N PRO A 83 12.50 -0.35 -0.04
CA PRO A 83 12.30 -1.70 0.46
C PRO A 83 12.53 -2.80 -0.59
N ALA A 84 12.39 -2.51 -1.89
CA ALA A 84 12.72 -3.39 -3.01
C ALA A 84 12.20 -4.84 -2.88
N ALA A 85 10.98 -5.00 -2.36
CA ALA A 85 10.30 -6.29 -2.23
C ALA A 85 9.64 -6.71 -3.56
N THR A 86 9.50 -8.01 -3.77
CA THR A 86 8.59 -8.56 -4.80
C THR A 86 7.19 -8.58 -4.22
N VAL A 87 6.24 -7.85 -4.82
CA VAL A 87 4.90 -7.67 -4.24
C VAL A 87 3.84 -8.44 -5.05
N THR A 88 3.01 -9.21 -4.35
CA THR A 88 1.82 -9.86 -4.90
C THR A 88 0.56 -9.35 -4.20
N PHE A 89 -0.40 -8.84 -4.97
CA PHE A 89 -1.70 -8.45 -4.45
C PHE A 89 -2.69 -9.61 -4.55
N CYS A 90 -3.42 -9.86 -3.47
CA CYS A 90 -4.51 -10.82 -3.39
C CYS A 90 -5.81 -10.14 -2.93
N ASP A 91 -6.94 -10.77 -3.23
CA ASP A 91 -8.27 -10.39 -2.75
C ASP A 91 -9.20 -11.61 -2.73
N GLN A 92 -10.49 -11.37 -2.49
CA GLN A 92 -11.52 -12.41 -2.44
C GLN A 92 -11.73 -13.19 -3.75
N HIS A 93 -11.23 -12.69 -4.88
CA HIS A 93 -11.32 -13.35 -6.19
C HIS A 93 -10.04 -14.10 -6.54
N THR A 94 -9.02 -14.02 -5.69
CA THR A 94 -7.74 -14.71 -5.91
C THR A 94 -7.90 -16.21 -5.68
N GLU A 95 -7.68 -17.01 -6.72
CA GLU A 95 -7.63 -18.46 -6.63
C GLU A 95 -6.41 -18.93 -5.82
N ASN A 96 -6.55 -20.04 -5.11
CA ASN A 96 -5.48 -20.64 -4.31
C ASN A 96 -4.82 -19.67 -3.31
N LEU A 97 -5.61 -18.77 -2.70
CA LEU A 97 -5.15 -17.76 -1.75
C LEU A 97 -4.28 -18.34 -0.62
N PHE A 98 -4.61 -19.54 -0.14
CA PHE A 98 -3.83 -20.25 0.86
C PHE A 98 -2.40 -20.54 0.40
N GLU A 99 -2.22 -21.07 -0.81
CA GLU A 99 -0.90 -21.38 -1.35
C GLU A 99 -0.08 -20.12 -1.60
N ILE A 100 -0.71 -19.04 -2.09
CA ILE A 100 -0.01 -17.77 -2.33
C ILE A 100 0.47 -17.16 -1.01
N THR A 101 -0.40 -17.12 0.01
CA THR A 101 -0.05 -16.54 1.32
C THR A 101 1.00 -17.35 2.09
N ARG A 102 1.07 -18.68 1.88
CA ARG A 102 2.13 -19.53 2.45
C ARG A 102 3.52 -19.26 1.88
N GLN A 103 3.62 -18.66 0.70
CA GLN A 103 4.90 -18.32 0.07
C GLN A 103 5.45 -16.96 0.52
N ALA A 104 4.71 -16.22 1.36
CA ALA A 104 5.06 -14.88 1.77
C ALA A 104 6.17 -14.90 2.84
N ASP A 105 7.26 -14.16 2.57
CA ASP A 105 8.21 -13.79 3.61
C ASP A 105 7.60 -12.70 4.51
N ILE A 106 6.79 -11.82 3.91
CA ILE A 106 6.06 -10.75 4.59
C ILE A 106 4.59 -10.82 4.14
N LEU A 107 3.69 -11.15 5.06
CA LEU A 107 2.25 -11.18 4.81
C LEU A 107 1.58 -9.95 5.41
N VAL A 108 0.86 -9.18 4.59
CA VAL A 108 0.03 -8.06 5.05
C VAL A 108 -1.44 -8.36 4.79
N VAL A 109 -2.27 -8.27 5.81
CA VAL A 109 -3.73 -8.47 5.69
C VAL A 109 -4.44 -7.12 5.84
N ALA A 110 -4.98 -6.62 4.73
CA ALA A 110 -5.72 -5.37 4.61
C ALA A 110 -7.12 -5.60 3.99
N ALA A 111 -7.72 -6.76 4.29
CA ALA A 111 -8.97 -7.22 3.67
C ALA A 111 -10.25 -6.69 4.33
N GLY A 112 -10.18 -6.22 5.59
CA GLY A 112 -11.30 -5.59 6.29
C GLY A 112 -12.58 -6.43 6.35
N ARG A 113 -12.47 -7.72 6.72
CA ARG A 113 -13.63 -8.59 6.94
C ARG A 113 -13.97 -8.68 8.43
N HIS A 114 -15.23 -8.43 8.76
CA HIS A 114 -15.90 -8.86 9.98
C HIS A 114 -16.91 -9.94 9.61
#